data_AF-A0A0G0LBG2-F1
#
_entry.id   AF-A0A0G0LBG2-F1
#
_cell.length_a   1.000
_cell.length_b   1.000
_cell.length_c   1.000
_cell.angle_alpha   90.00
_cell.angle_beta   90.00
_cell.angle_gamma   90.00
#
_symmetry.space_group_name_H-M   'P 1'
#
loop_
_entity.id
_entity.type
_entity.pdbx_description
1 polymer ?
#
loop_
_entity_poly.entity_id
_entity_poly.type
_entity_poly.pdbx_seq_one_letter_code
_entity_poly.pdbx_strand_id
1 'polypeptide(L)' 'MVRSSKKQVNDNKTISYLPWLTDELKQDVRKHFEPKYKRKLTENEVYTIADNLKEVIEAYLKMKWQQLNPKK' A
#
# COMPACT_ATOMS: atom_id res chain seq x y z
N MET A 1 36.42 15.99 -0.03
CA MET A 1 35.59 14.86 0.45
C MET A 1 34.26 15.41 0.91
N VAL A 2 33.20 15.20 0.12
CA VAL A 2 31.88 15.83 0.32
C VAL A 2 31.06 14.97 1.29
N ARG A 3 30.60 15.59 2.38
CA ARG A 3 29.79 14.95 3.42
C ARG A 3 28.37 14.73 2.87
N SER A 4 28.04 13.51 2.48
CA SER A 4 26.66 13.14 2.13
C SER A 4 25.82 13.00 3.40
N SER A 5 25.07 14.05 3.70
CA SER A 5 24.02 14.04 4.72
C SER A 5 22.93 13.04 4.31
N LYS A 6 22.84 11.95 5.07
CA LYS A 6 21.79 10.94 4.96
C LYS A 6 20.46 11.61 5.30
N LYS A 7 19.65 11.91 4.28
CA LYS A 7 18.27 12.40 4.44
C LYS A 7 17.52 11.41 5.32
N GLN A 8 17.17 11.85 6.52
CA GLN A 8 16.17 11.16 7.34
C GLN A 8 14.84 11.32 6.64
N VAL A 9 14.34 10.24 6.05
CA VAL A 9 12.98 10.17 5.53
C VAL A 9 12.09 10.05 6.76
N ASN A 10 11.51 11.18 7.18
CA ASN A 10 10.51 11.20 8.24
C ASN A 10 9.19 10.75 7.61
N ASP A 11 8.92 9.45 7.60
CA ASP A 11 7.63 8.86 7.23
C ASP A 11 6.61 9.10 8.34
N ASN A 12 6.32 10.36 8.65
CA ASN A 12 5.16 10.73 9.45
C ASN A 12 3.92 10.69 8.54
N LYS A 13 3.62 9.51 7.96
CA LYS A 13 2.37 9.28 7.23
C LYS A 13 1.27 9.23 8.29
N THR A 14 0.60 10.37 8.48
CA THR A 14 -0.58 10.51 9.32
C THR A 14 -1.53 9.37 9.01
N ILE A 15 -2.05 8.68 10.03
CA ILE A 15 -3.02 7.59 9.86
C ILE A 15 -4.26 8.19 9.18
N SER A 16 -4.28 8.12 7.85
CA SER A 16 -5.41 8.53 7.04
C SER A 16 -6.47 7.46 7.18
N TYR A 17 -7.56 7.77 7.86
CA TYR A 17 -8.73 6.90 7.92
C TYR A 17 -9.17 6.58 6.48
N LEU A 18 -9.11 5.30 6.11
CA LEU A 18 -9.52 4.79 4.80
C LEU A 18 -10.94 4.21 4.93
N PRO A 19 -12.00 4.91 4.48
CA PRO A 19 -13.38 4.49 4.71
C PRO A 19 -13.73 3.15 4.03
N TRP A 20 -13.00 2.82 2.96
CA TRP A 20 -13.15 1.57 2.21
C TRP A 20 -12.43 0.39 2.86
N LEU A 21 -11.52 0.64 3.82
CA LEU A 21 -10.74 -0.40 4.46
C LEU A 21 -11.46 -0.95 5.69
N THR A 22 -12.34 -1.93 5.46
CA THR A 22 -13.08 -2.62 6.52
C THR A 22 -12.14 -3.47 7.40
N ASP A 23 -12.59 -3.79 8.61
CA ASP A 23 -11.79 -4.62 9.52
C ASP A 23 -11.54 -6.04 8.99
N GLU A 24 -12.46 -6.57 8.19
CA GLU A 24 -12.28 -7.85 7.48
C GLU A 24 -11.11 -7.77 6.50
N LEU A 25 -11.05 -6.73 5.66
CA LEU A 25 -9.92 -6.49 4.75
C LEU A 25 -8.60 -6.28 5.50
N LYS A 26 -8.62 -5.59 6.64
CA LYS A 26 -7.42 -5.45 7.50
C LYS A 26 -6.94 -6.80 8.01
N GLN A 27 -7.84 -7.69 8.40
CA GLN A 27 -7.50 -9.04 8.85
C GLN A 27 -6.89 -9.87 7.72
N ASP A 28 -7.43 -9.78 6.51
CA ASP A 28 -6.88 -10.48 5.35
C ASP A 28 -5.47 -9.99 4.98
N VAL A 29 -5.25 -8.66 5.02
CA VAL A 29 -3.92 -8.08 4.85
C VAL A 29 -2.96 -8.62 5.91
N ARG A 30 -3.36 -8.67 7.19
CA ARG A 30 -2.51 -9.27 8.24
C ARG A 30 -2.21 -10.74 7.95
N LYS A 31 -3.24 -11.54 7.69
CA LYS A 31 -3.11 -12.98 7.42
C LYS A 31 -2.16 -13.28 6.26
N HIS A 32 -2.14 -12.45 5.23
CA HIS A 32 -1.31 -12.68 4.05
C HIS A 32 0.12 -12.12 4.17
N PHE A 33 0.30 -11.02 4.91
CA PHE A 33 1.59 -10.32 4.99
C PHE A 33 2.38 -10.59 6.27
N GLU A 34 1.74 -10.83 7.42
CA GLU A 34 2.43 -11.22 8.66
C GLU A 34 3.34 -12.45 8.51
N PRO A 35 2.94 -13.56 7.85
CA PRO A 35 3.84 -14.69 7.63
C PRO A 35 5.02 -14.35 6.72
N LYS A 36 4.85 -13.41 5.76
CA LYS A 36 5.93 -12.98 4.86
C LYS A 36 6.98 -12.14 5.61
N TYR A 37 6.54 -11.29 6.52
CA TYR A 37 7.42 -10.46 7.34
C TYR A 37 7.90 -11.15 8.62
N LYS A 38 7.38 -12.34 8.94
CA LYS A 38 7.66 -13.11 10.16
C LYS A 38 7.43 -12.31 11.45
N ARG A 39 6.54 -11.32 11.41
CA ARG A 39 6.19 -10.46 12.54
C ARG A 39 4.74 -9.99 12.42
N LYS A 40 4.17 -9.55 13.54
CA LYS A 40 2.87 -8.88 13.57
C LYS A 40 2.98 -7.52 12.92
N LEU A 41 1.98 -7.17 12.11
CA LEU A 41 1.91 -5.87 11.46
C LEU A 41 1.22 -4.87 12.38
N THR A 42 1.81 -3.69 12.52
CA THR A 42 1.15 -2.58 13.21
C THR A 42 -0.02 -2.08 12.37
N GLU A 43 -0.96 -1.41 13.01
CA GLU A 43 -2.12 -0.87 12.31
C GLU A 43 -1.74 0.10 11.19
N ASN A 44 -0.73 0.96 11.41
CA ASN A 44 -0.24 1.89 10.38
C ASN A 44 0.36 1.16 9.16
N GLU A 45 1.07 0.06 9.39
CA GLU A 45 1.61 -0.77 8.31
C GLU A 45 0.50 -1.44 7.51
N VAL A 46 -0.56 -1.89 8.17
CA VAL A 46 -1.73 -2.45 7.48
C VAL A 46 -2.40 -1.40 6.60
N TYR A 47 -2.62 -0.18 7.10
CA TYR A 47 -3.15 0.92 6.29
C TYR A 47 -2.25 1.21 5.09
N THR A 48 -0.93 1.27 5.30
CA THR A 48 0.03 1.55 4.23
C THR A 48 0.05 0.45 3.17
N ILE A 49 0.02 -0.82 3.58
CA ILE A 49 -0.03 -1.96 2.66
C ILE A 49 -1.33 -1.93 1.86
N ALA A 50 -2.47 -1.68 2.51
CA ALA A 50 -3.76 -1.61 1.84
C ALA A 50 -3.81 -0.46 0.81
N ASP A 51 -3.34 0.72 1.17
CA ASP A 51 -3.25 1.89 0.29
C ASP A 51 -2.41 1.58 -0.95
N ASN A 52 -1.22 0.99 -0.75
CA ASN A 52 -0.35 0.59 -1.85
C ASN A 52 -1.00 -0.48 -2.76
N LEU A 53 -1.73 -1.44 -2.19
CA LEU A 53 -2.44 -2.46 -2.97
C LEU A 53 -3.56 -1.85 -3.83
N LYS A 54 -4.28 -0.86 -3.30
CA LYS A 54 -5.29 -0.11 -4.06
C LYS A 54 -4.67 0.55 -5.29
N GLU A 55 -3.55 1.25 -5.14
CA GLU A 55 -2.87 1.90 -6.27
C GLU A 55 -2.47 0.89 -7.36
N VAL A 56 -1.95 -0.27 -6.96
CA VAL A 56 -1.57 -1.33 -7.91
C VAL A 56 -2.79 -1.89 -8.64
N ILE A 57 -3.89 -2.14 -7.93
CA ILE A 57 -5.13 -2.63 -8.54
C ILE A 57 -5.71 -1.59 -9.51
N GLU A 58 -5.75 -0.31 -9.12
CA GLU A 58 -6.20 0.78 -9.99
C GLU A 58 -5.36 0.90 -11.26
N ALA A 59 -4.04 0.80 -11.14
CA ALA A 59 -3.14 0.81 -12.29
C ALA A 59 -3.38 -0.40 -13.21
N TYR A 60 -3.51 -1.59 -12.63
CA TYR A 60 -3.79 -2.82 -13.39
C TYR A 60 -5.13 -2.75 -14.12
N LEU A 61 -6.19 -2.26 -13.45
CA LEU A 61 -7.52 -2.09 -14.05
C LEU A 61 -7.49 -1.06 -15.19
N LYS A 62 -6.81 0.08 -15.01
CA LYS A 62 -6.64 1.08 -16.08
C LYS A 62 -5.92 0.48 -17.29
N MET A 63 -4.84 -0.28 -17.07
CA MET A 63 -4.11 -0.95 -18.14
C MET A 63 -5.00 -1.96 -18.88
N LYS A 64 -5.74 -2.80 -18.14
CA LYS A 64 -6.67 -3.77 -18.74
C LYS A 64 -7.80 -3.10 -19.52
N TRP A 65 -8.35 -1.99 -19.00
CA TRP A 65 -9.38 -1.23 -19.71
C TRP A 65 -8.88 -0.67 -21.03
N GLN A 66 -7.66 -0.13 -21.07
CA GLN A 66 -7.04 0.36 -22.31
C GLN A 66 -6.81 -0.74 -23.35
N GLN A 67 -6.47 -1.96 -22.90
CA GLN A 67 -6.32 -3.12 -23.80
C GLN A 67 -7.66 -3.54 -24.43
N LEU A 68 -8.74 -3.49 -23.66
CA LEU A 68 -10.08 -3.89 -24.12
C LEU A 68 -10.77 -2.81 -24.96
N ASN A 69 -10.47 -1.54 -24.70
CA ASN A 69 -11.01 -0.40 -25.44
C ASN A 69 -9.87 0.43 -26.04
N PRO A 70 -9.17 -0.07 -27.08
CA PRO A 70 -8.23 0.75 -27.80
C PRO A 70 -9.01 1.92 -28.39
N LYS A 71 -8.64 3.15 -28.02
CA LYS A 71 -9.20 4.37 -28.64
C LYS A 71 -8.91 4.26 -30.15
N LYS A 72 -9.97 4.09 -30.95
CA LYS A 72 -9.92 4.17 -32.41
C LYS A 72 -9.62 5.61 -32.84
#